data_AF-A0A258SC35-F1
#
_entry.id   AF-A0A258SC35-F1
#
_cell.length_a   1.000
_cell.length_b   1.000
_cell.length_c   1.000
_cell.angle_alpha   90.00
_cell.angle_beta   90.00
_cell.angle_gamma   90.00
#
_symmetry.space_group_name_H-M   'P 1'
#
loop_
_entity.id
_entity.type
_entity.pdbx_description
1 polymer ?
#
loop_
_entity_poly.entity_id
_entity_poly.type
_entity_poly.pdbx_seq_one_letter_code
_entity_poly.pdbx_strand_id
1 'polypeptide(L)'
;MNARRLMLPIGLVLIIAALLAAWLYIRALQPQLELGVGYGARVACACRYIGNRPLGSCYKDFEPGMERIQLSDDPATKTVTASVPWIASRSVTFDPLLGCQPAPLKKP
;
A
#
# COMPACT_ATOMS: atom_id res chain seq x y z
N MET A 1 6.26 -42.12 27.84
CA MET A 1 6.52 -40.90 27.03
C MET A 1 5.49 -39.84 27.42
N ASN A 2 5.90 -38.77 28.09
CA ASN A 2 4.96 -37.82 28.69
C ASN A 2 4.35 -36.96 27.56
N ALA A 3 3.07 -37.17 27.23
CA ALA A 3 2.37 -36.42 26.20
C ALA A 3 2.55 -34.89 26.35
N ARG A 4 2.61 -34.40 27.60
CA ARG A 4 2.93 -32.99 27.92
C ARG A 4 4.30 -32.50 27.43
N ARG A 5 5.33 -33.35 27.38
CA ARG A 5 6.67 -32.99 26.84
C ARG A 5 6.67 -32.82 25.32
N LEU A 6 5.75 -33.47 24.62
CA LEU A 6 5.63 -33.39 23.15
C LEU A 6 4.68 -32.28 22.70
N MET A 7 3.68 -31.90 23.51
CA MET A 7 2.72 -30.84 23.16
C MET A 7 3.36 -29.45 23.01
N LEU A 8 4.34 -29.12 23.85
CA LEU A 8 5.02 -27.83 23.85
C LEU A 8 5.84 -27.58 22.56
N PRO A 9 6.71 -28.50 22.10
CA PRO A 9 7.41 -28.33 20.82
C PRO A 9 6.47 -28.40 19.62
N ILE A 10 5.43 -29.23 19.64
CA ILE A 10 4.44 -29.29 18.54
C ILE A 10 3.68 -27.97 18.42
N GLY A 11 3.22 -27.40 19.54
CA GLY A 11 2.56 -26.10 19.54
C GLY A 11 3.46 -24.98 19.01
N LEU A 12 4.73 -24.98 19.41
CA LEU A 12 5.72 -24.02 18.91
C LEU A 12 5.91 -24.15 17.39
N VAL A 13 6.07 -25.38 16.87
CA VAL A 13 6.23 -25.64 15.44
C VAL A 13 5.01 -25.15 14.65
N LEU A 14 3.79 -25.40 15.15
CA LEU A 14 2.57 -24.92 14.50
C LEU A 14 2.48 -23.39 14.46
N ILE A 15 2.86 -22.71 15.54
CA ILE A 15 2.90 -21.24 15.58
C ILE A 15 3.90 -20.71 14.56
N ILE A 16 5.11 -21.28 14.50
CA ILE A 16 6.14 -20.87 13.53
C ILE A 16 5.64 -21.11 12.10
N ALA A 17 5.03 -22.25 11.82
CA ALA A 17 4.48 -22.56 10.50
C ALA A 17 3.37 -21.57 10.10
N ALA A 18 2.48 -21.20 11.03
CA ALA A 18 1.42 -20.22 10.78
C ALA A 18 1.98 -18.82 10.50
N LEU A 19 2.99 -18.39 11.27
CA LEU A 19 3.67 -17.10 11.03
C LEU A 19 4.39 -17.07 9.67
N LEU A 20 5.06 -18.17 9.30
CA LEU A 20 5.72 -18.30 8.00
C LEU A 20 4.71 -18.24 6.85
N ALA A 21 3.59 -18.96 6.97
CA ALA A 21 2.53 -18.93 5.96
C ALA A 21 1.91 -17.54 5.81
N ALA A 22 1.64 -16.85 6.92
CA ALA A 22 1.14 -15.47 6.90
C ALA A 22 2.14 -14.51 6.23
N TRP A 23 3.44 -14.65 6.52
CA TRP A 23 4.48 -13.82 5.91
C TRP A 23 4.60 -14.05 4.40
N LEU A 24 4.60 -15.31 3.95
CA LEU A 24 4.64 -15.66 2.52
C LEU A 24 3.40 -15.13 1.78
N TYR A 25 2.23 -15.21 2.41
CA TYR A 25 0.99 -14.68 1.85
C TYR A 25 1.04 -13.15 1.66
N ILE A 26 1.51 -12.41 2.66
CA ILE A 26 1.68 -10.94 2.55
C ILE A 26 2.68 -10.59 1.45
N ARG A 27 3.81 -11.32 1.35
CA ARG A 27 4.80 -11.13 0.29
C ARG A 27 4.21 -11.37 -1.11
N ALA A 28 3.34 -12.35 -1.27
CA ALA A 28 2.67 -12.62 -2.55
C ALA A 28 1.68 -11.51 -2.95
N LEU A 29 1.07 -10.82 -1.98
CA LEU A 29 0.14 -9.70 -2.21
C LEU A 29 0.83 -8.37 -2.50
N GLN A 30 2.06 -8.18 -2.01
CA GLN A 30 2.76 -6.90 -2.07
C GLN A 30 2.83 -6.29 -3.49
N PRO A 31 3.14 -7.03 -4.57
CA PRO A 31 3.19 -6.44 -5.92
C PRO A 31 1.83 -5.90 -6.40
N GLN A 32 0.75 -6.60 -6.08
CA GLN A 32 -0.61 -6.15 -6.43
C GLN A 32 -0.97 -4.88 -5.65
N LEU A 33 -0.61 -4.84 -4.36
CA LEU A 33 -0.82 -3.66 -3.54
C LEU A 33 0.02 -2.47 -3.99
N GLU A 34 1.27 -2.69 -4.43
CA GLU A 34 2.11 -1.64 -5.01
C GLU A 34 1.48 -1.02 -6.28
N LEU A 35 0.87 -1.85 -7.13
CA LEU A 35 0.11 -1.37 -8.28
C LEU A 35 -1.13 -0.58 -7.84
N GLY A 36 -1.89 -1.10 -6.88
CA GLY A 36 -3.09 -0.46 -6.33
C GLY A 36 -2.80 0.90 -5.70
N VAL A 37 -1.76 1.02 -4.87
CA VAL A 37 -1.36 2.32 -4.30
C VAL A 37 -0.76 3.24 -5.37
N GLY A 38 -0.07 2.72 -6.37
CA GLY A 38 0.40 3.53 -7.51
C GLY A 38 -0.75 4.17 -8.29
N TYR A 39 -1.80 3.39 -8.56
CA TYR A 39 -3.04 3.87 -9.15
C TYR A 39 -3.75 4.89 -8.25
N GLY A 40 -3.93 4.57 -6.97
CA GLY A 40 -4.56 5.46 -5.98
C GLY A 40 -3.84 6.80 -5.84
N ALA A 41 -2.50 6.80 -5.82
CA ALA A 41 -1.70 8.03 -5.81
C ALA A 41 -1.93 8.88 -7.06
N ARG A 42 -2.07 8.25 -8.24
CA ARG A 42 -2.29 8.95 -9.51
C ARG A 42 -3.68 9.58 -9.57
N VAL A 43 -4.71 8.83 -9.17
CA VAL A 43 -6.10 9.34 -9.07
C VAL A 43 -6.17 10.50 -8.08
N ALA A 44 -5.59 10.33 -6.89
CA ALA A 44 -5.59 11.36 -5.86
C ALA A 44 -4.82 12.62 -6.29
N CYS A 45 -3.66 12.46 -6.94
CA CYS A 45 -2.91 13.59 -7.52
C CYS A 45 -3.76 14.35 -8.55
N ALA A 46 -4.43 13.65 -9.46
CA ALA A 46 -5.25 14.28 -10.48
C ALA A 46 -6.43 15.02 -9.83
N CYS A 47 -7.14 14.39 -8.90
CA CYS A 47 -8.20 15.01 -8.12
C CYS A 47 -7.73 16.30 -7.39
N ARG A 48 -6.54 16.24 -6.77
CA ARG A 48 -6.00 17.31 -5.93
C ARG A 48 -5.47 18.50 -6.74
N TYR A 49 -4.67 18.24 -7.77
CA TYR A 49 -3.91 19.27 -8.49
C TYR A 49 -4.49 19.65 -9.85
N ILE A 50 -5.20 18.73 -10.51
CA ILE A 50 -5.89 19.01 -11.79
C ILE A 50 -7.35 19.38 -11.52
N GLY A 51 -8.03 18.58 -10.69
CA GLY A 51 -9.42 18.83 -10.29
C GLY A 51 -9.60 19.92 -9.24
N ASN A 52 -8.50 20.43 -8.66
CA ASN A 52 -8.49 21.48 -7.63
C ASN A 52 -9.41 21.18 -6.43
N ARG A 53 -9.46 19.92 -6.00
CA ARG A 53 -10.27 19.48 -4.86
C ARG A 53 -9.41 19.24 -3.62
N PRO A 54 -9.97 19.37 -2.40
CA PRO A 54 -9.25 18.99 -1.18
C PRO A 54 -8.94 17.49 -1.18
N LEU A 55 -7.77 17.10 -0.67
CA LEU A 55 -7.28 15.71 -0.72
C LEU A 55 -8.29 14.69 -0.18
N GLY A 56 -8.95 15.00 0.95
CA GLY A 56 -9.94 14.11 1.56
C GLY A 56 -11.18 13.83 0.71
N SER A 57 -11.48 14.68 -0.28
CA SER A 57 -12.57 14.41 -1.22
C SER A 57 -12.22 13.37 -2.28
N CYS A 58 -10.93 13.13 -2.53
CA CYS A 58 -10.45 12.21 -3.57
C CYS A 58 -10.72 10.73 -3.25
N TYR A 59 -10.98 10.41 -1.98
CA TYR A 59 -11.44 9.08 -1.59
C TYR A 59 -12.75 8.66 -2.26
N LYS A 60 -13.55 9.61 -2.74
CA LYS A 60 -14.80 9.34 -3.47
C LYS A 60 -14.56 8.82 -4.89
N ASP A 61 -13.36 9.01 -5.44
CA ASP A 61 -13.01 8.52 -6.78
C ASP A 61 -12.34 7.13 -6.75
N PHE A 62 -12.22 6.52 -5.56
CA PHE A 62 -11.62 5.20 -5.40
C PHE A 62 -12.59 4.08 -5.76
N GLU A 63 -12.05 3.03 -6.36
CA GLU A 63 -12.81 1.82 -6.65
C GLU A 63 -13.03 0.98 -5.38
N PRO A 64 -14.07 0.13 -5.35
CA PRO A 64 -14.26 -0.83 -4.27
C PRO A 64 -12.99 -1.67 -4.01
N GLY A 65 -12.61 -1.82 -2.75
CA GLY A 65 -11.39 -2.51 -2.33
C GLY A 65 -10.18 -1.60 -2.06
N MET A 66 -10.28 -0.30 -2.36
CA MET A 66 -9.22 0.69 -2.10
C MET A 66 -9.37 1.41 -0.75
N GLU A 67 -10.32 1.01 0.11
CA GLU A 67 -10.68 1.71 1.35
C GLU A 67 -9.54 1.74 2.37
N ARG A 68 -8.59 0.80 2.26
CA ARG A 68 -7.42 0.70 3.13
C ARG A 68 -6.25 1.61 2.72
N ILE A 69 -6.35 2.28 1.57
CA ILE A 69 -5.31 3.19 1.09
C ILE A 69 -5.36 4.48 1.91
N GLN A 70 -4.21 4.90 2.42
CA GLN A 70 -4.01 6.19 3.06
C GLN A 70 -3.36 7.16 2.07
N LEU A 71 -3.78 8.43 2.12
CA LEU A 71 -3.25 9.49 1.28
C LEU A 71 -2.49 10.51 2.14
N SER A 72 -1.37 10.97 1.61
CA SER A 72 -0.60 12.10 2.13
C SER A 72 -0.27 13.05 0.98
N ASP A 73 -0.34 14.35 1.23
CA ASP A 73 -0.07 15.39 0.24
C ASP A 73 1.08 16.27 0.73
N ASP A 74 2.06 16.51 -0.14
CA ASP A 74 3.11 17.52 0.03
C ASP A 74 2.88 18.66 -0.99
N PRO A 75 2.27 19.78 -0.55
CA PRO A 75 1.97 20.92 -1.42
C PRO A 75 3.21 21.64 -1.94
N ALA A 76 4.36 21.55 -1.26
CA ALA A 76 5.56 22.26 -1.67
C ALA A 76 6.16 21.64 -2.93
N THR A 77 6.17 20.31 -3.01
CA THR A 77 6.63 19.56 -4.18
C THR A 77 5.51 19.13 -5.11
N LYS A 78 4.26 19.37 -4.73
CA LYS A 78 3.03 18.88 -5.38
C LYS A 78 3.03 17.36 -5.56
N THR A 79 3.41 16.66 -4.50
CA THR A 79 3.53 15.21 -4.49
C THR A 79 2.45 14.58 -3.63
N VAL A 80 1.68 13.65 -4.20
CA VAL A 80 0.73 12.82 -3.45
C VAL A 80 1.33 11.43 -3.26
N THR A 81 1.27 10.94 -2.02
CA THR A 81 1.68 9.58 -1.67
C THR A 81 0.46 8.78 -1.24
N ALA A 82 0.30 7.61 -1.84
CA ALA A 82 -0.68 6.63 -1.41
C ALA A 82 0.04 5.43 -0.79
N SER A 83 -0.51 4.89 0.30
CA SER A 83 0.10 3.77 1.00
C SER A 83 -0.94 2.84 1.62
N VAL A 84 -0.58 1.56 1.70
CA VAL A 84 -1.21 0.62 2.63
C VAL A 84 -0.20 0.44 3.76
N PRO A 85 -0.56 0.80 5.02
CA PRO A 85 0.37 0.78 6.14
C PRO A 85 1.17 -0.53 6.21
N TRP A 86 2.49 -0.41 6.36
CA TRP A 86 3.44 -1.52 6.49
C TRP A 86 3.63 -2.45 5.28
N ILE A 87 2.86 -2.27 4.19
CA ILE A 87 2.90 -3.19 3.05
C ILE A 87 3.43 -2.53 1.78
N ALA A 88 2.82 -1.43 1.33
CA ALA A 88 3.16 -0.79 0.07
C ALA A 88 2.98 0.73 0.13
N SER A 89 3.82 1.48 -0.57
CA SER A 89 3.73 2.93 -0.65
C SER A 89 4.26 3.41 -1.99
N ARG A 90 3.56 4.35 -2.63
CA ARG A 90 3.95 4.96 -3.91
C ARG A 90 3.58 6.43 -3.96
N SER A 91 4.47 7.21 -4.57
CA SER A 91 4.33 8.66 -4.71
C SER A 91 4.17 9.04 -6.18
N VAL A 92 3.40 10.09 -6.42
CA VAL A 92 3.13 10.68 -7.72
C VAL A 92 3.27 12.19 -7.58
N THR A 93 4.08 12.78 -8.46
CA THR A 93 4.33 14.22 -8.46
C THR A 93 3.60 14.87 -9.63
N PHE A 94 2.94 15.99 -9.37
CA PHE A 94 2.27 16.76 -10.40
C PHE A 94 3.29 17.60 -11.18
N ASP A 95 3.34 17.36 -12.49
CA ASP A 95 4.06 18.17 -13.46
C ASP A 95 3.06 19.00 -14.29
N PRO A 96 3.27 20.31 -14.50
CA PRO A 96 2.34 21.16 -15.25
C PRO A 96 2.18 20.77 -16.73
N LEU A 97 3.18 20.14 -17.36
CA LEU A 97 3.16 19.74 -18.77
C LEU A 97 2.71 18.29 -18.93
N LEU A 98 3.19 17.40 -18.05
CA LEU A 98 2.97 15.96 -18.16
C LEU A 98 1.82 15.46 -17.27
N GLY A 99 1.30 16.29 -16.38
CA GLY A 99 0.31 15.91 -15.37
C GLY A 99 0.91 15.08 -14.24
N CYS A 100 0.11 14.18 -13.67
CA CYS A 100 0.52 13.37 -12.51
C CYS A 100 1.45 12.22 -12.91
N GLN A 101 2.74 12.34 -12.58
CA GLN A 101 3.80 11.41 -12.95
C GLN A 101 4.24 10.53 -11.77
N PRO A 102 4.26 9.19 -11.94
CA PRO A 102 4.68 8.29 -10.88
C PRO A 102 6.18 8.40 -10.63
N ALA A 103 6.58 8.27 -9.36
CA ALA A 103 7.98 8.08 -9.02
C ALA A 103 8.54 6.82 -9.72
N PRO A 104 9.84 6.81 -10.10
CA PRO A 104 10.46 5.67 -10.73
C PRO A 104 10.28 4.39 -9.92
N LEU A 105 10.04 3.27 -10.61
CA LEU A 105 10.05 1.94 -10.01
C LEU A 105 11.42 1.70 -9.36
N LYS A 106 11.44 1.55 -8.04
CA LYS A 106 12.63 1.01 -7.37
C LYS A 106 12.81 -0.42 -7.85
N LYS A 107 13.97 -0.74 -8.45
CA LYS A 107 14.30 -2.11 -8.82
C LYS A 107 14.30 -2.98 -7.54
N PRO A 108 13.73 -4.20 -7.61
CA PRO A 108 13.81 -5.16 -6.51
C PRO A 108 15.26 -5.55 -6.21
#